data_AF-E6VWC1-F1
#
_entry.id   AF-E6VWC1-F1
#
_cell.length_a   1.000
_cell.length_b   1.000
_cell.length_c   1.000
_cell.angle_alpha   90.00
_cell.angle_beta   90.00
_cell.angle_gamma   90.00
#
_symmetry.space_group_name_H-M   'P 1'
#
loop_
_entity.id
_entity.type
_entity.pdbx_description
1 polymer ?
#
loop_
_entity_poly.entity_id
_entity_poly.type
_entity_poly.pdbx_seq_one_letter_code
_entity_poly.pdbx_strand_id
1 'polypeptide(L)'
;MKMNRRAFIKTCGIMTGYAVLGLNLAKEAAADVMDFVGLRQKSVYATDANPKIYKLRKSQDNPMIKKLYDHKDGFLHDGPCGHMSHHLLHTHYIDRSAKAAALKSKGFKLNF
;
A
#
# COMPACT_ATOMS: atom_id res chain seq x y z
N MET A 1 -50.20 -20.13 -24.05
CA MET A 1 -50.11 -19.19 -22.91
C MET A 1 -50.02 -17.76 -23.45
N LYS A 2 -51.13 -17.01 -23.51
CA LYS A 2 -51.12 -15.61 -24.01
C LYS A 2 -50.73 -14.69 -22.87
N MET A 3 -49.51 -14.16 -22.90
CA MET A 3 -48.99 -13.30 -21.85
C MET A 3 -49.44 -11.85 -22.07
N ASN A 4 -50.04 -11.21 -21.06
CA ASN A 4 -50.49 -9.82 -21.15
C ASN A 4 -49.29 -8.86 -21.23
N ARG A 5 -49.41 -7.76 -21.99
CA ARG A 5 -48.35 -6.75 -22.19
C ARG A 5 -47.71 -6.26 -20.88
N ARG A 6 -48.53 -6.09 -19.83
CA ARG A 6 -48.06 -5.68 -18.49
C ARG A 6 -47.23 -6.77 -17.78
N ALA A 7 -47.56 -8.04 -17.99
CA ALA A 7 -46.78 -9.16 -17.46
C ALA A 7 -45.44 -9.27 -18.20
N PHE A 8 -45.43 -9.09 -19.53
CA PHE A 8 -44.20 -9.03 -20.32
C PHE A 8 -43.23 -7.95 -19.82
N ILE A 9 -43.69 -6.71 -19.64
CA ILE A 9 -42.84 -5.60 -19.17
C ILE A 9 -42.26 -5.89 -17.77
N LYS A 10 -43.04 -6.49 -16.86
CA LYS A 10 -42.55 -6.86 -15.52
C LYS A 10 -41.48 -7.95 -15.59
N THR A 11 -41.69 -8.99 -16.39
CA THR A 11 -40.71 -10.06 -16.58
C THR A 11 -39.41 -9.51 -17.18
N CYS A 12 -39.51 -8.65 -18.20
CA CYS A 12 -38.33 -7.99 -18.78
C CYS A 12 -37.59 -7.14 -17.74
N GLY A 13 -38.30 -6.35 -16.92
CA GLY A 13 -37.68 -5.53 -15.88
C GLY A 13 -36.92 -6.37 -14.84
N ILE A 14 -37.50 -7.48 -14.41
CA ILE A 14 -36.86 -8.42 -13.48
C ILE A 14 -35.63 -9.06 -14.13
N MET A 15 -35.74 -9.54 -15.37
CA MET A 15 -34.63 -10.13 -16.12
C MET A 15 -33.47 -9.15 -16.33
N THR A 16 -33.78 -7.90 -16.67
CA THR A 16 -32.77 -6.84 -16.80
C THR A 16 -32.11 -6.56 -15.46
N GLY A 17 -32.86 -6.52 -14.35
CA GLY A 17 -32.30 -6.36 -13.01
C GLY A 17 -31.31 -7.47 -12.65
N TYR A 18 -31.68 -8.74 -12.91
CA TYR A 18 -30.77 -9.87 -12.70
C TYR A 18 -29.54 -9.83 -13.59
N ALA A 19 -29.68 -9.43 -14.86
CA ALA A 19 -28.55 -9.29 -15.78
C ALA A 19 -27.56 -8.22 -15.30
N VAL A 20 -28.05 -7.04 -14.87
CA VAL A 20 -27.19 -5.96 -14.35
C VAL A 20 -26.48 -6.39 -13.06
N LEU A 21 -27.20 -7.05 -12.14
CA LEU A 21 -26.58 -7.59 -10.92
C LEU A 21 -25.47 -8.59 -11.25
N GLY A 22 -25.74 -9.52 -12.17
CA GLY A 22 -24.75 -10.53 -12.61
C GLY A 22 -23.51 -9.89 -13.24
N LEU A 23 -23.69 -8.87 -14.09
CA LEU A 23 -22.58 -8.15 -14.72
C LEU A 23 -21.72 -7.40 -13.69
N ASN A 24 -22.34 -6.75 -12.71
CA ASN A 24 -21.61 -6.04 -11.66
C ASN A 24 -20.80 -7.00 -10.78
N LEU A 25 -21.40 -8.11 -10.35
CA LEU A 25 -20.71 -9.13 -9.57
C LEU A 25 -19.54 -9.76 -10.34
N ALA A 26 -19.72 -10.06 -11.63
CA ALA A 26 -18.66 -10.60 -12.48
C ALA A 26 -17.51 -9.59 -12.67
N LYS A 27 -17.84 -8.30 -12.83
CA LYS A 27 -16.85 -7.23 -12.93
C LYS A 27 -16.04 -7.08 -11.64
N GLU A 28 -16.70 -7.11 -10.48
CA GLU A 28 -16.03 -7.06 -9.18
C GLU A 28 -15.13 -8.28 -8.96
N ALA A 29 -15.62 -9.49 -9.27
CA ALA A 29 -14.82 -10.70 -9.18
C ALA A 29 -13.59 -10.67 -10.10
N ALA A 30 -13.74 -10.18 -11.34
CA ALA A 30 -12.61 -10.01 -12.25
C ALA A 30 -11.60 -8.97 -11.75
N ALA A 31 -12.08 -7.87 -11.14
CA ALA A 31 -11.22 -6.86 -10.54
C ALA A 31 -10.45 -7.41 -9.32
N ASP A 32 -11.10 -8.20 -8.47
CA ASP A 32 -10.48 -8.80 -7.28
C ASP A 32 -9.39 -9.82 -7.64
N VAL A 33 -9.62 -10.64 -8.67
CA VAL A 33 -8.59 -11.57 -9.20
C VAL A 33 -7.37 -10.83 -9.75
N MET A 34 -7.57 -9.61 -10.26
CA MET A 34 -6.50 -8.77 -10.82
C MET A 34 -5.85 -7.86 -9.77
N ASP A 35 -6.32 -7.84 -8.51
CA ASP A 35 -5.75 -7.03 -7.43
C ASP A 35 -4.53 -7.69 -6.77
N PHE A 36 -3.49 -7.91 -7.55
CA PHE A 36 -2.23 -8.46 -7.05
C PHE A 36 -1.54 -7.55 -6.03
N VAL A 37 -1.75 -6.23 -6.11
CA VAL A 37 -1.14 -5.27 -5.20
C VAL A 37 -1.79 -5.38 -3.83
N GLY A 38 -3.12 -5.38 -3.75
CA GLY A 38 -3.85 -5.56 -2.50
C GLY A 38 -3.58 -6.90 -1.85
N LEU A 39 -3.47 -7.98 -2.62
CA LEU A 39 -3.11 -9.31 -2.10
C LEU A 39 -1.70 -9.33 -1.48
N ARG A 40 -0.71 -8.73 -2.15
CA ARG A 40 0.66 -8.62 -1.61
C ARG A 40 0.69 -7.80 -0.33
N GLN A 41 0.00 -6.65 -0.33
CA GLN A 41 -0.09 -5.77 0.83
C GLN A 41 -0.75 -6.48 2.02
N LYS A 42 -1.88 -7.16 1.78
CA LYS A 42 -2.60 -7.94 2.79
C LYS A 42 -1.74 -9.04 3.37
N SER A 43 -0.99 -9.76 2.55
CA SER A 43 -0.09 -10.83 3.02
C SER A 43 0.97 -10.29 3.97
N VAL A 44 1.64 -9.19 3.62
CA VAL A 44 2.67 -8.57 4.47
C VAL A 44 2.10 -8.17 5.83
N TYR A 45 0.97 -7.47 5.86
CA TYR A 45 0.36 -7.03 7.13
C TYR A 45 -0.25 -8.17 7.94
N ALA A 46 -0.78 -9.21 7.30
CA ALA A 46 -1.26 -10.40 7.99
C ALA A 46 -0.11 -11.14 8.69
N THR A 47 1.08 -11.19 8.06
CA THR A 47 2.29 -11.74 8.68
C THR A 47 2.76 -10.87 9.85
N ASP A 48 2.84 -9.55 9.68
CA ASP A 48 3.23 -8.61 10.75
C ASP A 48 2.31 -8.72 11.97
N ALA A 49 0.99 -8.79 11.74
CA ALA A 49 0.00 -8.90 12.81
C ALA A 49 -0.02 -10.26 13.52
N ASN A 50 0.63 -11.29 12.96
CA ASN A 50 0.59 -12.64 13.50
C ASN A 50 1.64 -12.83 14.63
N PRO A 51 1.22 -12.89 15.91
CA PRO A 51 2.15 -13.04 17.03
C PRO A 51 2.86 -14.40 17.07
N LYS A 52 2.36 -15.39 16.32
CA LYS A 52 3.03 -16.70 16.18
C LYS A 52 4.26 -16.60 15.27
N ILE A 53 4.28 -15.64 14.33
CA ILE A 53 5.40 -15.41 13.41
C ILE A 53 6.35 -14.36 14.02
N TYR A 54 5.84 -13.16 14.28
CA TYR A 54 6.63 -12.07 14.87
C TYR A 54 6.24 -11.84 16.33
N LYS A 55 7.09 -12.31 17.24
CA LYS A 55 6.91 -12.13 18.69
C LYS A 55 7.13 -10.69 19.15
N LEU A 56 8.02 -9.97 18.48
CA LEU A 56 8.35 -8.57 18.75
C LEU A 56 8.08 -7.75 17.49
N ARG A 57 7.15 -6.80 17.58
CA ARG A 57 6.74 -5.94 16.44
C ARG A 57 7.25 -4.51 16.53
N LYS A 58 7.57 -4.06 17.75
CA LYS A 58 8.06 -2.71 18.01
C LYS A 58 9.59 -2.70 17.96
N SER A 59 10.19 -1.86 17.13
CA SER A 59 11.64 -1.82 16.93
C SER A 59 12.41 -1.55 18.23
N GLN A 60 11.86 -0.75 19.13
CA GLN A 60 12.45 -0.45 20.44
C GLN A 60 12.47 -1.66 21.41
N ASP A 61 11.68 -2.70 21.14
CA ASP A 61 11.68 -3.93 21.94
C ASP A 61 12.69 -4.97 21.41
N ASN A 62 13.26 -4.75 20.22
CA ASN A 62 14.20 -5.67 19.61
C ASN A 62 15.51 -5.74 20.42
N PRO A 63 15.91 -6.91 20.93
CA PRO A 63 17.10 -7.05 21.78
C PRO A 63 18.40 -6.67 21.04
N MET A 64 18.49 -6.88 19.73
CA MET A 64 19.67 -6.50 18.95
C MET A 64 19.77 -4.97 18.81
N ILE A 65 18.64 -4.28 18.66
CA ILE A 65 18.60 -2.81 18.62
C ILE A 65 18.97 -2.23 19.99
N LYS A 66 18.43 -2.81 21.08
CA LYS A 66 18.81 -2.39 22.44
C LYS A 66 20.31 -2.55 22.69
N LYS A 67 20.90 -3.67 22.26
CA LYS A 67 22.36 -3.90 22.37
C LYS A 67 23.17 -2.89 21.55
N LEU A 68 22.71 -2.57 20.33
CA LEU A 68 23.41 -1.63 19.46
C LEU A 68 23.46 -0.21 20.06
N TYR A 69 22.37 0.22 20.69
CA TYR A 69 22.19 1.53 21.32
C TYR A 69 22.45 1.51 22.85
N ASP A 70 23.08 0.46 23.37
CA ASP A 70 23.41 0.39 24.79
C ASP A 70 24.42 1.50 25.15
N HIS A 71 24.12 2.28 26.16
CA HIS A 71 24.97 3.42 26.57
C HIS A 71 26.33 3.01 27.14
N LYS A 72 26.50 1.76 27.56
CA LYS A 72 27.74 1.27 28.18
C LYS A 72 28.66 0.63 27.15
N ASP A 73 28.12 -0.32 26.39
CA ASP A 73 28.91 -1.22 25.53
C ASP A 73 28.43 -1.20 24.06
N GLY A 74 27.44 -0.36 23.72
CA GLY A 74 26.86 -0.27 22.39
C GLY A 74 27.71 0.56 21.42
N PHE A 75 27.67 0.19 20.14
CA PHE A 75 28.38 0.95 19.10
C PHE A 75 27.73 2.34 18.86
N LEU A 76 26.41 2.45 19.03
CA LEU A 76 25.67 3.70 18.96
C LEU A 76 25.26 4.17 20.37
N HIS A 77 26.20 4.14 21.31
CA HIS A 77 25.96 4.46 22.72
C HIS A 77 25.46 5.89 22.98
N ASP A 78 25.67 6.83 22.06
CA ASP A 78 25.13 8.20 22.18
C ASP A 78 23.60 8.24 22.07
N GLY A 79 22.99 7.13 21.65
CA GLY A 79 21.56 7.01 21.47
C GLY A 79 21.07 7.51 20.10
N PRO A 80 19.75 7.43 19.86
CA PRO A 80 19.15 7.94 18.64
C PRO A 80 19.46 9.42 18.44
N CYS A 81 19.77 9.81 17.19
CA CYS A 81 20.22 11.17 16.85
C CYS A 81 21.56 11.61 17.50
N GLY A 82 22.33 10.68 18.08
CA GLY A 82 23.71 10.94 18.51
C GLY A 82 24.67 11.19 17.35
N HIS A 83 25.92 11.59 17.64
CA HIS A 83 26.89 11.97 16.61
C HIS A 83 27.16 10.84 15.60
N MET A 84 27.45 9.64 16.11
CA MET A 84 27.68 8.46 15.25
C MET A 84 26.42 8.04 14.49
N SER A 85 25.23 8.12 15.10
CA SER A 85 23.97 7.85 14.42
C SER A 85 23.68 8.86 13.31
N HIS A 86 23.98 10.14 13.53
CA HIS A 86 23.84 11.17 12.50
C HIS A 86 24.79 10.92 11.33
N HIS A 87 26.05 10.62 11.63
CA HIS A 87 27.04 10.36 10.59
C HIS A 87 26.73 9.14 9.72
N LEU A 88 26.19 8.07 10.33
CA LEU A 88 25.98 6.79 9.63
C LEU A 88 24.56 6.60 9.10
N LEU A 89 23.54 7.13 9.78
CA LEU A 89 22.14 6.82 9.52
C LEU A 89 21.33 8.03 9.03
N HIS A 90 21.87 9.24 9.12
CA HIS A 90 21.22 10.45 8.60
C HIS A 90 21.82 10.84 7.26
N THR A 91 21.07 11.64 6.50
CA THR A 91 21.49 12.12 5.17
C THR A 91 20.97 13.53 4.94
N HIS A 92 21.47 14.16 3.88
CA HIS A 92 21.06 15.50 3.47
C HIS A 92 20.50 15.48 2.06
N TYR A 93 19.53 16.35 1.83
CA TYR A 93 18.95 16.56 0.51
C TYR A 93 19.62 17.74 -0.19
N ILE A 94 19.69 17.66 -1.51
CA ILE A 94 20.21 18.72 -2.38
C ILE A 94 19.07 19.15 -3.29
N ASP A 95 18.87 20.46 -3.45
CA ASP A 95 17.87 20.98 -4.38
C ASP A 95 18.24 20.61 -5.84
N ARG A 96 17.29 19.97 -6.53
CA ARG A 96 17.40 19.56 -7.93
C ARG A 96 16.36 20.24 -8.84
N SER A 97 15.64 21.23 -8.31
CA SER A 97 14.57 21.96 -9.00
C SER A 97 15.04 22.62 -10.29
N ALA A 98 16.26 23.15 -10.32
CA ALA A 98 16.84 23.81 -11.49
C ALA A 98 16.88 22.91 -12.74
N LYS A 99 17.14 21.60 -12.57
CA LYS A 99 17.17 20.65 -13.69
C LYS A 99 15.77 20.39 -14.23
N ALA A 100 14.78 20.24 -13.34
CA ALA A 100 13.38 20.09 -13.74
C ALA A 100 12.87 21.35 -14.46
N ALA A 101 13.24 22.55 -13.98
CA ALA A 101 12.90 23.82 -14.64
C ALA A 101 13.53 23.92 -16.04
N ALA A 102 14.80 23.54 -16.20
CA ALA A 102 15.47 23.51 -17.50
C ALA A 102 14.85 22.50 -18.49
N LEU A 103 14.31 21.38 -18.00
CA LEU A 103 13.56 20.43 -18.85
C LEU A 103 12.22 21.02 -19.28
N LYS A 104 11.49 21.67 -18.37
CA LYS A 104 10.24 22.37 -18.70
C LYS A 104 10.45 23.49 -19.72
N SER A 105 11.52 24.28 -19.57
CA SER A 105 11.85 25.36 -20.52
C SER A 105 12.23 24.84 -21.91
N LYS A 106 12.75 23.59 -22.01
CA LYS A 106 13.00 22.89 -23.28
C LYS A 106 11.74 22.23 -23.87
N GLY A 107 10.58 22.41 -23.25
CA GLY A 107 9.29 21.90 -23.74
C GLY A 107 8.96 20.47 -23.28
N PHE A 108 9.72 19.88 -22.37
CA PHE A 108 9.38 18.57 -21.81
C PHE A 108 8.22 18.68 -20.82
N LYS A 109 7.15 17.90 -21.04
CA LYS A 109 6.04 17.75 -20.10
C LYS A 109 6.37 16.64 -19.11
N LEU A 110 6.57 17.02 -17.84
CA LEU A 110 6.82 16.08 -16.75
C LEU A 110 5.48 15.79 -16.07
N ASN A 111 5.03 14.54 -16.15
CA ASN A 111 3.86 14.05 -15.44
C ASN A 111 4.34 13.50 -14.09
N PHE A 112 4.34 14.34 -13.08
CA PHE A 112 4.52 13.92 -11.68
C PHE A 112 3.16 13.67 -11.06
#